data_AF-A0A0Q8V8D2-F1
#
_entry.id   AF-A0A0Q8V8D2-F1
#
_cell.length_a   1.000
_cell.length_b   1.000
_cell.length_c   1.000
_cell.angle_alpha   90.00
_cell.angle_beta   90.00
_cell.angle_gamma   90.00
#
_symmetry.space_group_name_H-M   'P 1'
#
loop_
_entity.id
_entity.type
_entity.pdbx_description
1 polymer ?
#
loop_
_entity_poly.entity_id
_entity_poly.type
_entity_poly.pdbx_seq_one_letter_code
_entity_poly.pdbx_strand_id
1 'polypeptide(L)'
;MFETFPRPTPTDELDQLGLILDAERRGIMLRRDLGLTKLYNLINDPTLPNTADGDIARMRGIHRELDQAVLSAYGWGDLGLEHGFHEYRKMVRWTVSPTARVEILDRLLEENHRRAASEPSSRTYDGRHETDDDAVTLFD
;
A
#
# COMPACT_ATOMS: atom_id res chain seq x y z
N MET A 1 -6.15 11.91 -2.18
CA MET A 1 -6.79 10.76 -2.86
C MET A 1 -6.33 9.46 -2.19
N PHE A 2 -6.92 9.10 -1.05
CA PHE A 2 -6.87 7.77 -0.39
C PHE A 2 -8.02 7.61 0.62
N GLU A 3 -9.02 8.51 0.60
CA GLU A 3 -10.03 8.65 1.68
C GLU A 3 -10.91 7.41 1.81
N THR A 4 -11.20 6.71 0.71
CA THR A 4 -12.02 5.50 0.68
C THR A 4 -11.19 4.21 0.71
N PHE A 5 -9.86 4.29 0.81
CA PHE A 5 -9.04 3.09 0.91
C PHE A 5 -9.28 2.43 2.28
N PRO A 6 -9.68 1.15 2.33
CA PRO A 6 -10.06 0.51 3.58
C PRO A 6 -8.79 0.19 4.40
N ARG A 7 -8.23 1.17 5.11
CA ARG A 7 -7.04 0.95 5.96
C ARG A 7 -7.39 0.03 7.13
N PRO A 8 -6.47 -0.84 7.57
CA PRO A 8 -6.68 -1.60 8.79
C PRO A 8 -6.61 -0.66 9.99
N THR A 9 -7.02 -1.14 11.16
CA THR A 9 -6.82 -0.40 12.41
C THR A 9 -5.31 -0.32 12.68
N PRO A 10 -4.75 0.86 13.00
CA PRO A 10 -3.35 0.98 13.38
C PRO A 10 -3.02 0.07 14.58
N THR A 11 -1.81 -0.50 14.57
CA THR A 11 -1.29 -1.31 15.67
C THR A 11 0.11 -0.80 16.04
N ASP A 12 0.50 -0.98 17.30
CA ASP A 12 1.85 -0.59 17.76
C ASP A 12 2.95 -1.27 16.94
N GLU A 13 2.71 -2.50 16.49
CA GLU A 13 3.61 -3.26 15.61
C GLU A 13 3.80 -2.59 14.25
N LEU A 14 2.71 -2.13 13.62
CA LEU A 14 2.77 -1.41 12.34
C LEU A 14 3.54 -0.09 12.47
N ASP A 15 3.31 0.65 13.56
CA ASP A 15 4.02 1.90 13.82
C ASP A 15 5.51 1.66 14.03
N GLN A 16 5.88 0.64 14.82
CA GLN A 16 7.27 0.25 15.03
C GLN A 16 7.95 -0.19 13.73
N LEU A 17 7.33 -1.06 12.94
CA LEU A 17 7.88 -1.51 11.66
C LEU A 17 8.01 -0.36 10.65
N GLY A 18 7.06 0.57 10.64
CA GLY A 18 7.15 1.79 9.84
C GLY A 18 8.36 2.65 10.20
N LEU A 19 8.61 2.85 11.51
CA LEU A 19 9.79 3.57 12.00
C LEU A 19 11.10 2.86 11.67
N ILE A 20 11.14 1.52 11.80
CA ILE A 20 12.30 0.70 11.45
C ILE A 20 12.61 0.81 9.96
N LEU A 21 11.61 0.63 9.09
CA LEU A 21 11.77 0.76 7.64
C LEU A 21 12.33 2.13 7.27
N ASP A 22 11.78 3.18 7.87
CA ASP A 22 12.15 4.55 7.57
C ASP A 22 13.58 4.89 8.05
N ALA A 23 13.95 4.47 9.27
CA ALA A 23 15.28 4.64 9.81
C ALA A 23 16.35 3.87 9.02
N GLU A 24 16.09 2.59 8.73
CA GLU A 24 17.00 1.74 7.98
C GLU A 24 17.22 2.29 6.57
N ARG A 25 16.13 2.53 5.83
CA ARG A 25 16.15 3.11 4.48
C ARG A 25 17.00 4.38 4.42
N ARG A 26 16.74 5.35 5.33
CA ARG A 26 17.51 6.60 5.38
C ARG A 26 18.97 6.34 5.70
N GLY A 27 19.25 5.47 6.66
CA GLY A 27 20.61 5.07 7.00
C GLY A 27 21.37 4.50 5.79
N ILE A 28 20.71 3.67 4.97
CA ILE A 28 21.33 3.01 3.80
C ILE A 28 21.67 4.07 2.75
N MET A 29 20.70 4.94 2.49
CA MET A 29 20.84 6.03 1.55
C MET A 29 22.02 6.93 1.90
N LEU A 30 22.17 7.31 3.17
CA LEU A 30 23.27 8.15 3.64
C LEU A 30 24.62 7.44 3.58
N ARG A 31 24.73 6.21 4.11
CA ARG A 31 26.02 5.51 4.20
C ARG A 31 26.57 5.03 2.84
N ARG A 32 25.70 4.88 1.84
CA ARG A 32 26.06 4.41 0.49
C ARG A 32 25.95 5.48 -0.59
N ASP A 33 25.60 6.72 -0.23
CA ASP A 33 25.31 7.81 -1.18
C ASP A 33 24.30 7.38 -2.28
N LEU A 34 23.19 6.76 -1.84
CA LEU A 34 22.14 6.26 -2.72
C LEU A 34 20.89 7.11 -2.62
N GLY A 35 20.34 7.48 -3.79
CA GLY A 35 18.96 7.92 -3.89
C GLY A 35 17.97 6.76 -3.75
N LEU A 36 16.71 7.07 -3.42
CA LEU A 36 15.62 6.11 -3.23
C LEU A 36 15.48 5.12 -4.41
N THR A 37 15.50 5.64 -5.64
CA THR A 37 15.39 4.82 -6.85
C THR A 37 16.52 3.81 -6.96
N LYS A 38 17.78 4.20 -6.70
CA LYS A 38 18.93 3.29 -6.77
C LYS A 38 18.83 2.20 -5.71
N LEU A 39 18.44 2.56 -4.48
CA LEU A 39 18.22 1.58 -3.41
C LEU A 39 17.15 0.56 -3.80
N TYR A 40 16.00 1.01 -4.31
CA TYR A 40 14.92 0.10 -4.70
C TYR A 40 15.24 -0.72 -5.95
N ASN A 41 16.11 -0.24 -6.84
CA ASN A 41 16.64 -1.08 -7.91
C ASN A 41 17.45 -2.26 -7.35
N LEU A 42 18.32 -2.01 -6.36
CA LEU A 42 19.10 -3.07 -5.69
C LEU A 42 18.19 -4.05 -4.92
N ILE A 43 17.17 -3.55 -4.21
CA ILE A 43 16.18 -4.40 -3.53
C ILE A 43 15.51 -5.35 -4.54
N ASN A 44 15.20 -4.85 -5.74
CA ASN A 44 14.54 -5.62 -6.80
C ASN A 44 15.49 -6.43 -7.68
N ASP A 45 16.81 -6.37 -7.48
CA ASP A 45 17.79 -7.06 -8.30
C ASP A 45 17.89 -8.56 -7.93
N PRO A 46 17.42 -9.48 -8.80
CA PRO A 46 17.50 -10.92 -8.55
C PRO A 46 18.93 -11.47 -8.62
N THR A 47 19.86 -10.73 -9.23
CA THR A 47 21.27 -11.13 -9.33
C THR A 47 22.07 -10.82 -8.07
N LEU A 48 21.48 -10.05 -7.14
CA LEU A 48 22.06 -9.70 -5.85
C LEU A 48 21.49 -10.59 -4.74
N PRO A 49 22.17 -11.69 -4.34
CA PRO A 49 21.70 -12.56 -3.28
C PRO A 49 21.83 -11.89 -1.90
N ASN A 50 21.00 -12.28 -0.95
CA ASN A 50 21.00 -11.73 0.42
C ASN A 50 22.35 -11.89 1.14
N THR A 51 23.14 -12.91 0.78
CA THR A 51 24.47 -13.16 1.37
C THR A 51 25.54 -12.17 0.89
N ALA A 52 25.32 -11.51 -0.25
CA ALA A 52 26.29 -10.58 -0.84
C ALA A 52 26.13 -9.14 -0.33
N ASP A 53 24.92 -8.75 0.11
CA ASP A 53 24.63 -7.39 0.55
C ASP A 53 23.66 -7.41 1.73
N GLY A 54 24.20 -7.24 2.94
CA GLY A 54 23.44 -7.27 4.19
C GLY A 54 22.43 -6.13 4.31
N ASP A 55 22.74 -4.97 3.72
CA ASP A 55 21.84 -3.82 3.69
C ASP A 55 20.58 -4.12 2.88
N ILE A 56 20.78 -4.73 1.70
CA ILE A 56 19.67 -5.13 0.84
C ILE A 56 18.89 -6.30 1.43
N ALA A 57 19.58 -7.26 2.04
CA ALA A 57 18.94 -8.35 2.77
C ALA A 57 18.04 -7.82 3.92
N ARG A 58 18.53 -6.85 4.69
CA ARG A 58 17.76 -6.21 5.77
C ARG A 58 16.53 -5.49 5.23
N MET A 59 16.66 -4.71 4.15
CA MET A 59 15.52 -4.05 3.52
C MET A 59 14.45 -5.04 3.03
N ARG A 60 14.86 -6.14 2.39
CA ARG A 60 13.94 -7.21 1.95
C ARG A 60 13.23 -7.87 3.13
N GLY A 61 13.94 -8.09 4.23
CA GLY A 61 13.39 -8.61 5.49
C GLY A 61 12.34 -7.69 6.09
N ILE A 62 12.64 -6.38 6.22
CA ILE A 62 11.69 -5.41 6.78
C ILE A 62 10.42 -5.31 5.94
N HIS A 63 10.52 -5.33 4.60
CA HIS A 63 9.32 -5.34 3.73
C HIS A 63 8.46 -6.58 3.97
N ARG A 64 9.08 -7.75 4.17
CA ARG A 64 8.35 -8.97 4.51
C ARG A 64 7.67 -8.87 5.89
N GLU A 65 8.37 -8.38 6.90
CA GLU A 65 7.84 -8.17 8.25
C GLU A 65 6.65 -7.20 8.22
N LEU A 66 6.80 -6.08 7.51
CA LEU A 66 5.76 -5.07 7.35
C LEU A 66 4.52 -5.61 6.63
N ASP A 67 4.69 -6.31 5.50
CA ASP A 67 3.55 -6.89 4.77
C ASP A 67 2.79 -7.90 5.65
N GLN A 68 3.50 -8.72 6.43
CA GLN A 68 2.88 -9.67 7.35
C GLN A 68 2.09 -8.98 8.49
N ALA A 69 2.66 -7.91 9.06
CA ALA A 69 1.98 -7.11 10.08
C ALA A 69 0.74 -6.41 9.51
N VAL A 70 0.82 -5.90 8.26
CA VAL A 70 -0.32 -5.32 7.55
C VAL A 70 -1.44 -6.35 7.39
N LEU A 71 -1.13 -7.55 6.89
CA LEU A 71 -2.11 -8.62 6.78
C LEU A 71 -2.73 -8.97 8.13
N SER A 72 -1.92 -9.07 9.18
CA SER A 72 -2.38 -9.38 10.53
C SER A 72 -3.34 -8.29 11.06
N ALA A 73 -3.05 -7.02 10.78
CA ALA A 73 -3.93 -5.89 11.15
C ALA A 73 -5.26 -5.88 10.38
N TYR A 74 -5.31 -6.48 9.19
CA TYR A 74 -6.55 -6.77 8.46
C TYR A 74 -7.29 -8.03 8.97
N GLY A 75 -6.65 -8.84 9.83
CA GLY A 75 -7.16 -10.15 10.23
C GLY A 75 -6.86 -11.27 9.23
N TRP A 76 -5.91 -11.08 8.31
CA TRP A 76 -5.53 -11.99 7.22
C TRP A 76 -4.18 -12.68 7.46
N GLY A 77 -3.84 -12.94 8.73
CA GLY A 77 -2.57 -13.57 9.12
C GLY A 77 -2.40 -15.02 8.63
N ASP A 78 -3.47 -15.62 8.13
CA ASP A 78 -3.51 -16.96 7.52
C ASP A 78 -2.93 -17.02 6.10
N LEU A 79 -2.78 -15.87 5.43
CA LEU A 79 -2.35 -15.80 4.04
C LEU A 79 -0.82 -15.92 3.91
N GLY A 80 -0.36 -16.95 3.19
CA GLY A 80 1.06 -17.15 2.87
C GLY A 80 1.57 -16.18 1.81
N LEU A 81 2.40 -15.21 2.20
CA LEU A 81 2.91 -14.16 1.30
C LEU A 81 3.95 -14.64 0.28
N GLU A 82 4.73 -15.66 0.63
CA GLU A 82 5.73 -16.28 -0.26
C GLU A 82 6.62 -15.25 -1.00
N HIS A 83 7.21 -14.31 -0.25
CA HIS A 83 8.08 -13.29 -0.83
C HIS A 83 9.22 -13.90 -1.64
N GLY A 84 9.46 -13.31 -2.80
CA GLY A 84 10.50 -13.71 -3.71
C GLY A 84 10.60 -12.75 -4.88
N PHE A 85 11.37 -13.14 -5.88
CA PHE A 85 11.42 -12.42 -7.15
C PHE A 85 10.30 -12.90 -8.05
N HIS A 86 9.29 -12.05 -8.25
CA HIS A 86 8.13 -12.37 -9.06
C HIS A 86 7.95 -11.34 -10.17
N GLU A 87 7.54 -11.81 -11.35
CA GLU A 87 7.28 -10.95 -12.50
C GLU A 87 5.90 -10.27 -12.37
N TYR A 88 5.84 -8.99 -12.70
CA TYR A 88 4.60 -8.26 -12.91
C TYR A 88 4.77 -7.25 -14.05
N ARG A 89 3.90 -7.32 -15.06
CA ARG A 89 3.94 -6.44 -16.25
C ARG A 89 5.34 -6.36 -16.88
N LYS A 90 6.00 -7.51 -17.12
CA LYS A 90 7.36 -7.61 -17.70
C LYS A 90 8.49 -7.06 -16.84
N MET A 91 8.27 -6.91 -15.53
CA MET A 91 9.29 -6.47 -14.58
C MET A 91 9.38 -7.42 -13.40
N VAL A 92 10.59 -7.89 -13.09
CA VAL A 92 10.86 -8.71 -11.90
C VAL A 92 11.10 -7.80 -10.70
N ARG A 93 10.46 -8.11 -9.57
CA ARG A 93 10.61 -7.37 -8.32
C ARG A 93 10.64 -8.31 -7.13
N TRP A 94 11.29 -7.88 -6.06
CA TRP A 94 11.13 -8.51 -4.75
C TRP A 94 9.74 -8.13 -4.21
N THR A 95 8.84 -9.10 -4.13
CA THR A 95 7.42 -8.87 -3.79
C THR A 95 6.76 -10.19 -3.34
N VAL A 96 5.48 -10.14 -3.00
CA VAL A 96 4.65 -11.30 -2.66
C VAL A 96 4.36 -12.17 -3.90
N SER A 97 4.04 -13.44 -3.72
CA SER A 97 3.75 -14.33 -4.85
C SER A 97 2.53 -13.86 -5.67
N PRO A 98 2.43 -14.25 -6.96
CA PRO A 98 1.25 -13.94 -7.77
C PRO A 98 -0.06 -14.41 -7.13
N THR A 99 -0.04 -15.59 -6.50
CA THR A 99 -1.19 -16.15 -5.77
C THR A 99 -1.56 -15.28 -4.58
N ALA A 100 -0.60 -14.92 -3.72
CA ALA A 100 -0.83 -14.02 -2.59
C ALA A 100 -1.38 -12.66 -3.04
N ARG A 101 -0.86 -12.11 -4.16
CA ARG A 101 -1.34 -10.84 -4.72
C ARG A 101 -2.82 -10.90 -5.12
N VAL A 102 -3.26 -11.97 -5.77
CA VAL A 102 -4.66 -12.14 -6.17
C VAL A 102 -5.55 -12.19 -4.93
N GLU A 103 -5.21 -13.04 -3.96
CA GLU A 103 -5.96 -13.18 -2.71
C GLU A 103 -6.06 -11.85 -1.93
N ILE A 104 -4.96 -11.07 -1.85
CA ILE A 104 -4.97 -9.75 -1.21
C ILE A 104 -5.94 -8.80 -1.90
N LEU A 105 -5.97 -8.80 -3.24
CA LEU A 105 -6.89 -7.94 -4.00
C LEU A 105 -8.35 -8.35 -3.80
N ASP A 106 -8.63 -9.64 -3.77
CA ASP A 106 -9.97 -10.17 -3.53
C ASP A 106 -10.48 -9.79 -2.13
N ARG A 107 -9.67 -10.01 -1.09
CA ARG A 107 -10.02 -9.62 0.29
C ARG A 107 -10.18 -8.10 0.46
N LEU A 108 -9.35 -7.30 -0.23
CA LEU A 108 -9.51 -5.84 -0.24
C LEU A 108 -10.81 -5.39 -0.91
N LEU A 109 -11.25 -6.07 -1.97
CA LEU A 109 -12.52 -5.79 -2.64
C LEU A 109 -13.71 -6.14 -1.72
N GLU A 110 -13.67 -7.30 -1.08
CA GLU A 110 -14.67 -7.71 -0.08
C GLU A 110 -14.77 -6.72 1.09
N GLU A 111 -13.61 -6.31 1.63
CA GLU A 111 -13.53 -5.34 2.72
C GLU A 111 -14.09 -3.98 2.30
N ASN A 112 -13.84 -3.55 1.06
CA ASN A 112 -14.42 -2.32 0.51
C ASN A 112 -15.95 -2.41 0.44
N HIS A 113 -16.50 -3.50 -0.10
CA HIS A 113 -17.95 -3.72 -0.17
C HIS A 113 -18.60 -3.74 1.22
N ARG A 114 -17.96 -4.39 2.20
CA ARG A 114 -18.44 -4.46 3.59
C ARG A 114 -18.53 -3.08 4.23
N ARG A 115 -17.51 -2.22 4.04
CA ARG A 115 -17.51 -0.84 4.57
C ARG A 115 -18.55 0.03 3.86
N ALA A 116 -18.65 -0.04 2.53
CA ALA A 116 -19.63 0.72 1.77
C ALA A 116 -21.08 0.37 2.14
N ALA A 117 -21.38 -0.90 2.42
CA ALA A 117 -22.72 -1.33 2.89
C ALA A 117 -23.05 -0.84 4.31
N SER A 118 -22.02 -0.50 5.11
CA SER A 118 -22.16 -0.01 6.49
C SER A 118 -22.15 1.52 6.58
N GLU A 119 -21.80 2.22 5.50
CA GLU A 119 -21.89 3.67 5.43
C GLU A 119 -23.36 4.08 5.32
N PRO A 120 -23.89 4.90 6.26
CA PRO A 120 -25.23 5.44 6.11
C PRO A 120 -25.26 6.26 4.81
N SER A 121 -26.30 6.06 4.00
CA SER A 121 -26.48 6.81 2.76
C SER A 121 -26.75 8.28 3.07
N SER A 122 -25.72 9.06 3.41
CA SER A 122 -25.81 10.52 3.45
C SER A 122 -25.74 11.07 2.03
N ARG A 123 -26.68 10.63 1.19
CA ARG A 123 -27.14 11.39 0.04
C ARG A 123 -28.57 11.80 0.35
N THR A 124 -28.73 12.71 1.30
CA THR A 124 -29.82 13.68 1.20
C THR A 124 -29.46 14.55 -0.01
N TYR A 125 -29.96 14.16 -1.17
CA TYR A 125 -30.12 15.09 -2.28
C TYR A 125 -31.13 16.12 -1.78
N ASP A 126 -30.66 17.29 -1.33
CA ASP A 126 -31.54 18.44 -1.08
C ASP A 126 -31.95 18.96 -2.45
N GLY A 127 -32.95 18.29 -3.04
CA GLY A 127 -33.71 18.80 -4.15
C GLY A 127 -34.56 19.96 -3.67
N ARG A 128 -33.94 21.11 -3.41
CA ARG A 128 -34.66 22.38 -3.43
C ARG A 128 -34.82 22.79 -4.89
N HIS A 129 -35.92 22.33 -5.44
CA HIS A 129 -36.61 22.95 -6.55
C HIS A 129 -37.10 24.31 -6.04
N GLU A 130 -36.32 25.36 -6.25
CA GLU A 130 -36.81 26.73 -6.12
C GLU A 130 -37.08 27.22 -7.54
N THR A 131 -38.34 27.11 -7.94
CA THR A 131 -38.89 27.92 -9.01
C THR A 131 -39.03 29.33 -8.48
N ASP A 132 -38.25 30.29 -8.99
CA ASP A 132 -38.84 31.60 -9.28
C ASP A 132 -38.08 32.34 -10.38
N ASP A 133 -38.87 33.13 -11.09
CA ASP A 133 -38.66 33.84 -12.34
C ASP A 133 -37.63 34.99 -12.28
N ASP A 134 -37.24 35.42 -13.48
CA ASP A 134 -36.76 36.76 -13.88
C ASP A 134 -35.34 37.25 -13.52
N ALA A 135 -34.43 37.24 -14.51
CA ALA A 135 -34.10 38.48 -15.26
C ALA A 135 -32.94 38.28 -16.26
N VAL A 136 -33.18 38.78 -17.46
CA VAL A 136 -32.27 39.02 -18.59
C VAL A 136 -31.12 39.96 -18.23
N THR A 137 -29.88 39.66 -18.65
CA THR A 137 -28.98 40.44 -19.57
C THR A 137 -27.65 39.68 -19.75
N LEU A 138 -27.30 39.26 -20.96
CA LEU A 138 -26.60 39.99 -22.04
C LEU A 138 -25.06 39.95 -21.87
N PHE A 139 -24.41 39.43 -22.91
CA PHE A 139 -22.97 39.44 -23.15
C PHE A 139 -22.32 40.80 -22.84
N ASP A 140 -21.15 40.74 -22.19
CA ASP A 140 -19.96 41.55 -22.49
C ASP A 140 -18.73 40.64 -22.42
#